data_AF-A0A658NLF1-F1
#
_entry.id   AF-A0A658NLF1-F1
#
_cell.length_a   1.000
_cell.length_b   1.000
_cell.length_c   1.000
_cell.angle_alpha   90.00
_cell.angle_beta   90.00
_cell.angle_gamma   90.00
#
_symmetry.space_group_name_H-M   'P 1'
#
loop_
_entity.id
_entity.type
_entity.pdbx_description
1 polymer ?
#
loop_
_entity_poly.entity_id
_entity_poly.type
_entity_poly.pdbx_seq_one_letter_code
_entity_poly.pdbx_strand_id
1 'polypeptide(L)' 'MAGVITDMSKIKQVLIMHKNGISNRQIAKAVDLNKCTVNEYIRKLSREPLTIDELLNIPDPELER' A
#
# COMPACT_ATOMS: atom_id res chain seq x y z
N MET A 1 -13.44 -10.60 5.15
CA MET A 1 -13.73 -9.66 4.04
C MET A 1 -13.21 -10.32 2.78
N ALA A 2 -14.10 -10.59 1.81
CA ALA A 2 -13.74 -11.24 0.55
C ALA A 2 -12.61 -10.46 -0.13
N GLY A 3 -11.63 -11.18 -0.67
CA GLY A 3 -10.41 -10.63 -1.25
C GLY A 3 -10.72 -9.70 -2.42
N VAL A 4 -10.85 -8.41 -2.13
CA VAL A 4 -10.76 -7.38 -3.14
C VAL A 4 -9.33 -7.44 -3.65
N ILE A 5 -9.16 -7.87 -4.89
CA ILE A 5 -7.90 -7.77 -5.61
C ILE A 5 -7.56 -6.28 -5.58
N THR A 6 -6.60 -5.92 -4.73
CA THR A 6 -6.16 -4.53 -4.62
C THR A 6 -5.05 -4.38 -5.63
N ASP A 7 -5.23 -3.50 -6.61
CA ASP A 7 -4.22 -3.25 -7.62
C ASP A 7 -2.88 -2.93 -6.95
N MET A 8 -1.80 -3.59 -7.39
CA MET A 8 -0.45 -3.29 -6.92
C MET A 8 -0.10 -1.81 -7.08
N SER A 9 -0.66 -1.15 -8.11
CA SER A 9 -0.59 0.30 -8.30
C SER A 9 -1.08 1.08 -7.07
N LYS A 10 -2.20 0.70 -6.44
CA LYS A 10 -2.72 1.39 -5.25
C LYS A 10 -1.84 1.15 -4.03
N ILE A 11 -1.31 -0.06 -3.85
CA ILE A 11 -0.40 -0.37 -2.74
C ILE A 11 0.91 0.43 -2.88
N LYS A 12 1.49 0.47 -4.09
CA LYS A 12 2.67 1.31 -4.38
C LYS A 12 2.40 2.79 -4.13
N GLN A 13 1.24 3.30 -4.52
CA GLN A 13 0.85 4.68 -4.22
C GLN A 13 0.74 4.93 -2.70
N VAL A 14 0.14 4.01 -1.94
CA VAL A 14 0.10 4.09 -0.47
C VAL A 14 1.52 4.14 0.12
N LEU A 15 2.41 3.28 -0.35
CA LEU A 15 3.81 3.22 0.09
C LEU A 15 4.56 4.53 -0.17
N ILE A 16 4.49 5.05 -1.39
CA ILE A 16 5.13 6.30 -1.79
C ILE A 16 4.60 7.47 -0.95
N MET A 17 3.29 7.58 -0.79
CA MET A 17 2.69 8.66 -0.02
C MET A 17 3.04 8.57 1.47
N HIS A 18 3.07 7.37 2.03
CA HIS A 18 3.47 7.17 3.42
C HIS A 18 4.95 7.53 3.65
N LYS A 19 5.83 7.13 2.73
CA LYS A 19 7.25 7.54 2.72
C LYS A 19 7.40 9.07 2.68
N ASN A 20 6.54 9.75 1.93
CA ASN A 20 6.51 11.22 1.85
C ASN A 20 5.91 11.90 3.10
N GLY A 21 5.59 11.15 4.17
CA GLY A 21 5.05 11.70 5.41
C GLY A 21 3.57 12.08 5.36
N ILE A 22 2.85 11.68 4.30
CA ILE A 22 1.42 11.96 4.17
C ILE A 22 0.63 11.12 5.18
N SER A 23 -0.34 11.73 5.84
CA SER A 23 -1.17 11.02 6.83
C SER A 23 -2.03 9.94 6.18
N ASN A 24 -2.21 8.79 6.84
CA ASN A 24 -3.02 7.68 6.32
C ASN A 24 -4.45 8.08 5.92
N ARG A 25 -5.02 9.13 6.54
CA ARG A 25 -6.33 9.69 6.18
C ARG A 25 -6.31 10.40 4.84
N GLN A 26 -5.24 11.13 4.52
CA GLN A 26 -5.08 11.80 3.23
C GLN A 26 -4.76 10.77 2.15
N ILE A 27 -3.91 9.78 2.44
CA ILE A 27 -3.60 8.67 1.52
C ILE A 27 -4.89 7.96 1.10
N ALA A 28 -5.71 7.55 2.07
CA ALA A 28 -6.99 6.89 1.82
C ALA A 28 -7.89 7.66 0.84
N LYS A 29 -7.96 8.98 0.98
CA LYS A 29 -8.70 9.84 0.05
C LYS A 29 -8.06 9.94 -1.33
N ALA A 30 -6.73 9.92 -1.41
CA ALA A 30 -5.99 10.07 -2.65
C ALA A 30 -6.02 8.80 -3.52
N VAL A 31 -5.99 7.62 -2.90
CA VAL A 31 -5.99 6.31 -3.62
C VAL A 31 -7.38 5.65 -3.67
N ASP A 32 -8.42 6.38 -3.23
CA ASP A 32 -9.79 5.90 -3.12
C ASP A 32 -9.90 4.56 -2.37
N LEU A 33 -9.28 4.49 -1.20
CA LEU A 33 -9.34 3.34 -0.29
C LEU A 33 -9.92 3.74 1.06
N ASN A 34 -10.47 2.75 1.77
CA ASN A 34 -10.86 2.96 3.16
C ASN A 34 -9.61 3.21 4.03
N LYS A 35 -9.67 4.20 4.93
CA LYS A 35 -8.63 4.47 5.93
C LYS A 35 -8.23 3.21 6.72
N CYS A 36 -9.19 2.36 7.05
CA CYS A 36 -8.93 1.11 7.77
C CYS A 36 -8.05 0.17 6.95
N THR A 37 -8.27 0.09 5.63
CA THR A 37 -7.46 -0.69 4.69
C THR A 37 -6.03 -0.13 4.59
N VAL A 38 -5.88 1.18 4.44
CA VAL A 38 -4.56 1.84 4.43
C VAL A 38 -3.82 1.57 5.74
N ASN A 39 -4.50 1.69 6.89
CA ASN A 39 -3.91 1.37 8.19
C ASN A 39 -3.49 -0.10 8.29
N GLU A 40 -4.26 -1.02 7.74
CA GLU A 40 -3.91 -2.44 7.72
C GLU A 40 -2.67 -2.68 6.87
N TYR A 41 -2.56 -2.04 5.69
CA TYR A 41 -1.35 -2.11 4.87
C TYR A 41 -0.14 -1.58 5.62
N ILE A 42 -0.21 -0.37 6.17
CA ILE A 42 0.91 0.20 6.96
C ILE A 42 1.29 -0.71 8.13
N ARG A 43 0.32 -1.30 8.83
CA ARG A 43 0.60 -2.25 9.92
C ARG A 43 1.28 -3.53 9.45
N LYS A 44 0.92 -4.06 8.27
CA LYS A 44 1.59 -5.23 7.68
C LYS A 44 3.03 -4.89 7.34
N LEU A 45 3.27 -3.73 6.74
CA LEU A 45 4.61 -3.24 6.42
C LEU A 45 5.50 -3.11 7.66
N SER A 46 4.99 -2.54 8.75
CA SER A 46 5.76 -2.43 10.00
C SER A 46 6.11 -3.76 10.66
N ARG A 47 5.49 -4.86 10.22
CA ARG A 47 5.77 -6.23 10.71
C ARG A 47 6.70 -7.00 9.79
N GLU A 48 6.90 -6.53 8.57
CA GLU A 48 7.85 -7.14 7.64
C GLU A 48 9.26 -6.62 7.90
N PRO A 49 10.29 -7.46 7.67
CA PRO A 49 11.68 -7.03 7.76
C PRO A 49 12.10 -6.13 6.59
N LEU A 50 11.25 -6.01 5.56
CA LEU A 50 11.51 -5.25 4.34
C LEU A 50 11.23 -3.76 4.56
N THR A 51 12.14 -2.93 4.07
CA THR A 51 11.96 -1.49 4.02
C THR A 51 10.97 -1.09 2.93
N ILE A 52 10.35 0.08 3.06
CA ILE A 52 9.43 0.62 2.05
C ILE A 52 10.10 0.69 0.67
N ASP A 53 11.41 0.98 0.63
CA ASP A 53 12.18 1.09 -0.61
C ASP A 53 12.45 -0.26 -1.28
N GLU A 54 12.69 -1.30 -0.48
CA GLU A 54 12.79 -2.67 -1.00
C GLU A 54 11.46 -3.13 -1.59
N LEU A 55 10.35 -2.83 -0.94
CA LEU A 55 9.00 -3.18 -1.41
C LEU A 55 8.61 -2.45 -2.69
N LEU A 56 9.04 -1.20 -2.86
CA LEU A 56 8.82 -0.44 -4.09
C LEU A 56 9.66 -0.96 -5.28
N ASN A 57 10.81 -1.58 -4.99
CA ASN A 57 11.68 -2.18 -5.98
C ASN A 57 11.26 -3.61 -6.39
N ILE A 58 10.30 -4.22 -5.69
CA ILE A 58 9.76 -5.51 -6.13
C ILE A 58 9.01 -5.26 -7.46
N PRO A 59 9.46 -5.87 -8.57
CA PRO A 59 8.73 -5.80 -9.83
C PRO A 59 7.35 -6.40 -9.61
N ASP A 60 6.32 -5.70 -10.08
CA ASP A 60 4.93 -6.13 -9.91
C ASP A 60 4.82 -7.57 -10.45
N PRO A 61 4.52 -8.57 -9.62
CA PRO A 61 4.28 -9.91 -10.13
C PRO A 61 3.07 -9.79 -11.06
N GLU A 62 3.33 -9.96 -12.35
CA GLU A 62 2.33 -10.01 -13.41
C GLU A 62 1.26 -11.03 -13.03
N LEU A 63 0.16 -10.54 -12.46
CA LEU A 63 -1.05 -11.32 -12.25
C LEU A 63 -2.24 -10.59 -12.87
N GLU A 64 -2.07 -10.26 -14.15
CA GLU A 64 -3.19 -10.13 -15.08
C GLU A 64 -3.10 -11.30 -16.09
N ARG A 65 -3.65 -12.45 -15.69
CA ARG A 65 -4.16 -13.47 -16.61
C ARG A 65 -5.49 -13.99 -16.08
#